data_AF-A0A2V6KC45-F1
#
_entry.id   AF-A0A2V6KC45-F1
#
_cell.length_a   1.000
_cell.length_b   1.000
_cell.length_c   1.000
_cell.angle_alpha   90.00
_cell.angle_beta   90.00
_cell.angle_gamma   90.00
#
_symmetry.space_group_name_H-M   'P 1'
#
loop_
_entity.id
_entity.type
_entity.pdbx_description
1 polymer ?
#
loop_
_entity_poly.entity_id
_entity_poly.type
_entity_poly.pdbx_seq_one_letter_code
_entity_poly.pdbx_strand_id
1 'polypeptide(L)'
;MQRLQYADVATKAATVVDQDKYGEIEGYSWSPDSQWITWARPEENGMSRVYVYSLANKQQTAVTDNWYGSGEAVFSDDGKYLLLASARDFKPTFGEEEFTNVYRDMQRVYLVTLAKETANPLAPKSDEVGKAEEKRQKQKAKEAEEKKPEEKAAGKKAEEEPKKPVIVKVDTDGIQNRILGLEITPGNYRNIRMLDDGRIFYLRRTAADDVGEDDEEGFPERDRKSHLCVYNVDDRKETVLGDVNNYQITFDGKKMLVKVKKDYAIIDVPKDKLETKDHEHKIQGLDTQLDRHAEWNQIYFECWRQMRDFFFSPTMNGVDWKAMRDKYAALLPFVNHRNDLTYLLGELIAELNNGHTYVAGGERPDTPRIKLGLLGAELSRDPARDQQHSRLHVAQSLRRTHRHR
;
A
#
# COMPACT_ATOMS: atom_id res chain seq x y z
N MET A 1 17.36 1.34 -12.30
CA MET A 1 16.90 -0.06 -12.32
C MET A 1 17.12 -0.66 -10.93
N GLN A 2 16.04 -0.78 -10.19
CA GLN A 2 15.86 -1.52 -8.96
C GLN A 2 16.06 -3.04 -9.20
N ARG A 3 16.53 -3.72 -8.15
CA ARG A 3 16.69 -5.17 -8.13
C ARG A 3 15.86 -5.72 -6.99
N LEU A 4 15.10 -6.78 -7.24
CA LEU A 4 14.54 -7.60 -6.17
C LEU A 4 15.60 -8.65 -5.80
N GLN A 5 16.01 -8.67 -4.53
CA GLN A 5 17.03 -9.58 -4.04
C GLN A 5 16.59 -10.19 -2.71
N TYR A 6 17.01 -11.41 -2.45
CA TYR A 6 17.01 -11.96 -1.09
C TYR A 6 18.44 -12.09 -0.58
N ALA A 7 18.61 -11.96 0.73
CA ALA A 7 19.90 -12.10 1.38
C ALA A 7 19.83 -13.21 2.43
N ASP A 8 20.82 -14.10 2.43
CA ASP A 8 21.02 -15.04 3.51
C ASP A 8 21.60 -14.30 4.72
N VAL A 9 20.93 -14.38 5.87
CA VAL A 9 21.27 -13.59 7.06
C VAL A 9 22.63 -13.98 7.65
N ALA A 10 22.97 -15.27 7.61
CA ALA A 10 24.19 -15.78 8.23
C ALA A 10 25.44 -15.47 7.39
N THR A 11 25.37 -15.72 6.09
CA THR A 11 26.47 -15.55 5.14
C THR A 11 26.53 -14.15 4.53
N LYS A 12 25.44 -13.38 4.63
CA LYS A 12 25.23 -12.07 3.98
C LYS A 12 25.24 -12.15 2.45
N ALA A 13 25.13 -13.36 1.88
CA ALA A 13 25.09 -13.55 0.44
C ALA A 13 23.76 -13.03 -0.13
N ALA A 14 23.83 -12.11 -1.07
CA ALA A 14 22.66 -11.58 -1.78
C ALA A 14 22.47 -12.28 -3.12
N THR A 15 21.26 -12.74 -3.40
CA THR A 15 20.87 -13.34 -4.69
C THR A 15 19.81 -12.48 -5.37
N VAL A 16 20.04 -12.14 -6.64
CA VAL A 16 19.06 -11.43 -7.45
C VAL A 16 17.95 -12.39 -7.87
N VAL A 17 16.70 -11.99 -7.62
CA VAL A 17 15.48 -12.68 -8.05
C VAL A 17 15.02 -12.13 -9.40
N ASP A 18 14.94 -10.81 -9.50
CA ASP A 18 14.54 -10.10 -10.70
C ASP A 18 15.20 -8.71 -10.71
N GLN A 19 15.21 -8.09 -11.88
CA GLN A 19 15.65 -6.72 -12.09
C GLN A 19 14.63 -6.02 -12.98
N ASP A 20 14.14 -4.87 -12.51
CA ASP A 20 13.14 -4.14 -13.27
C ASP A 20 13.72 -3.60 -14.58
N LYS A 21 12.83 -3.49 -15.58
CA LYS A 21 13.14 -2.97 -16.91
C LYS A 21 12.36 -1.71 -17.25
N TYR A 22 11.14 -1.59 -16.75
CA TYR A 22 10.15 -0.60 -17.18
C TYR A 22 9.58 0.27 -16.06
N GLY A 23 9.82 -0.10 -14.80
CA GLY A 23 9.27 0.61 -13.65
C GLY A 23 9.48 -0.17 -12.37
N GLU A 24 9.27 0.50 -11.24
CA GLU A 24 9.63 -0.01 -9.92
C GLU A 24 8.86 -1.28 -9.52
N ILE A 25 9.56 -2.16 -8.80
CA ILE A 25 9.00 -3.28 -8.04
C ILE A 25 8.59 -2.72 -6.68
N GLU A 26 7.30 -2.41 -6.53
CA GLU A 26 6.76 -1.72 -5.35
C GLU A 26 6.49 -2.66 -4.16
N GLY A 27 6.44 -3.97 -4.38
CA GLY A 27 6.13 -4.94 -3.33
C GLY A 27 6.53 -6.36 -3.67
N TYR A 28 6.73 -7.16 -2.61
CA TYR A 28 7.03 -8.58 -2.69
C TYR A 28 6.47 -9.31 -1.46
N SER A 29 6.33 -10.63 -1.55
CA SER A 29 5.90 -11.47 -0.45
C SER A 29 6.61 -12.82 -0.50
N TRP A 30 6.89 -13.37 0.68
CA TRP A 30 7.43 -14.72 0.85
C TRP A 30 6.30 -15.71 1.09
N SER A 31 6.45 -16.92 0.58
CA SER A 31 5.58 -18.02 0.96
C SER A 31 5.81 -18.42 2.42
N PRO A 32 4.80 -18.99 3.12
CA PRO A 32 4.91 -19.34 4.54
C PRO A 32 6.00 -20.39 4.84
N ASP A 33 6.43 -21.16 3.86
CA ASP A 33 7.55 -22.12 3.96
C ASP A 33 8.92 -21.54 3.55
N SER A 34 8.96 -20.25 3.20
CA SER A 34 10.14 -19.53 2.73
C SER A 34 10.81 -20.14 1.49
N GLN A 35 10.10 -20.95 0.69
CA GLN A 35 10.64 -21.56 -0.53
C GLN A 35 10.29 -20.80 -1.82
N TRP A 36 9.38 -19.83 -1.74
CA TRP A 36 8.92 -19.04 -2.87
C TRP A 36 8.86 -17.55 -2.54
N ILE A 37 9.08 -16.74 -3.57
CA ILE A 37 8.89 -15.28 -3.54
C ILE A 37 7.89 -14.92 -4.62
N THR A 38 6.97 -14.00 -4.33
CA THR A 38 6.04 -13.41 -5.30
C THR A 38 6.22 -11.89 -5.33
N TRP A 39 6.02 -11.28 -6.49
CA TRP A 39 6.07 -9.82 -6.69
C TRP A 39 5.27 -9.44 -7.92
N ALA A 40 5.01 -8.14 -8.07
CA ALA A 40 4.52 -7.57 -9.32
C ALA A 40 5.57 -6.61 -9.88
N ARG A 41 5.69 -6.52 -11.21
CA ARG A 41 6.49 -5.49 -11.87
C ARG A 41 5.83 -4.99 -13.15
N PRO A 42 6.01 -3.71 -13.50
CA PRO A 42 5.59 -3.18 -14.80
C PRO A 42 6.24 -3.92 -15.98
N GLU A 43 5.48 -4.07 -17.05
CA GLU A 43 5.96 -4.57 -18.35
C GLU A 43 5.96 -3.46 -19.41
N GLU A 44 6.44 -3.79 -20.61
CA GLU A 44 6.57 -2.88 -21.74
C GLU A 44 5.25 -2.19 -22.12
N ASN A 45 4.11 -2.87 -21.94
CA ASN A 45 2.78 -2.33 -22.22
C ASN A 45 2.20 -1.49 -21.07
N GLY A 46 3.00 -1.22 -20.03
CA GLY A 46 2.59 -0.46 -18.84
C GLY A 46 1.73 -1.26 -17.85
N MET A 47 1.36 -2.51 -18.15
CA MET A 47 0.58 -3.35 -17.25
C MET A 47 1.50 -4.19 -16.38
N SER A 48 1.35 -4.08 -15.06
CA SER A 48 2.11 -4.91 -14.12
C SER A 48 1.68 -6.37 -14.20
N ARG A 49 2.65 -7.28 -14.14
CA ARG A 49 2.43 -8.73 -14.07
C ARG A 49 2.92 -9.29 -12.75
N VAL A 50 2.19 -10.29 -12.24
CA VAL A 50 2.57 -11.02 -11.03
C VAL A 50 3.43 -12.22 -11.40
N TYR A 51 4.52 -12.40 -10.66
CA TYR A 51 5.49 -13.47 -10.82
C TYR A 51 5.66 -14.25 -9.53
N VAL A 52 6.05 -15.52 -9.65
CA VAL A 52 6.59 -16.33 -8.56
C VAL A 52 7.99 -16.81 -8.91
N TYR A 53 8.85 -16.93 -7.91
CA TYR A 53 10.21 -17.44 -8.01
C TYR A 53 10.42 -18.59 -7.03
N SER A 54 10.90 -19.72 -7.53
CA SER A 54 11.29 -20.87 -6.72
C SER A 54 12.73 -20.71 -6.25
N LEU A 55 12.98 -20.81 -4.93
CA LEU A 55 14.34 -20.84 -4.41
C LEU A 55 15.06 -22.15 -4.76
N ALA A 56 14.34 -23.27 -4.77
CA ALA A 56 14.90 -24.59 -5.06
C ALA A 56 15.41 -24.67 -6.51
N ASN A 57 14.59 -24.21 -7.46
CA ASN A 57 14.90 -24.34 -8.89
C ASN A 57 15.50 -23.07 -9.49
N LYS A 58 15.54 -21.97 -8.74
CA LYS A 58 15.97 -20.63 -9.19
C LYS A 58 15.26 -20.15 -10.45
N GLN A 59 13.97 -20.45 -10.55
CA GLN A 59 13.17 -20.20 -11.73
C GLN A 59 12.02 -19.25 -11.42
N GLN A 60 11.91 -18.19 -12.22
CA GLN A 60 10.77 -17.27 -12.26
C GLN A 60 9.68 -17.80 -13.20
N THR A 61 8.41 -17.66 -12.81
CA THR A 61 7.23 -17.99 -13.60
C THR A 61 6.21 -16.87 -13.51
N ALA A 62 5.64 -16.45 -14.63
CA ALA A 62 4.55 -15.48 -14.64
C ALA A 62 3.22 -16.13 -14.24
N VAL A 63 2.60 -15.63 -13.18
CA VAL A 63 1.31 -16.11 -12.67
C VAL A 63 0.14 -15.49 -13.42
N THR A 64 0.31 -14.27 -13.91
CA THR A 64 -0.69 -13.57 -14.72
C THR A 64 -0.24 -13.41 -16.16
N ASP A 65 -1.21 -13.33 -17.06
CA ASP A 65 -1.01 -12.87 -18.44
C ASP A 65 -0.55 -11.39 -18.47
N ASN A 66 -0.35 -10.83 -19.66
CA ASN A 66 0.05 -9.43 -19.88
C ASN A 66 -1.11 -8.53 -20.34
N TRP A 67 -2.36 -9.01 -20.29
CA TRP A 67 -3.53 -8.27 -20.80
C TRP A 67 -4.23 -7.42 -19.73
N TYR A 68 -3.94 -7.72 -18.45
CA TYR A 68 -4.52 -7.03 -17.31
C TYR A 68 -3.43 -6.60 -16.34
N GLY A 69 -3.56 -5.39 -15.79
CA GLY A 69 -2.73 -4.97 -14.67
C GLY A 69 -3.02 -5.81 -13.43
N SER A 70 -1.98 -6.39 -12.83
CA SER A 70 -2.05 -7.20 -11.61
C SER A 70 -0.97 -6.77 -10.60
N GLY A 71 -1.32 -6.74 -9.32
CA GLY A 71 -0.47 -6.31 -8.21
C GLY A 71 -0.89 -6.92 -6.87
N GLU A 72 -0.35 -6.38 -5.76
CA GLU A 72 -0.72 -6.77 -4.38
C GLU A 72 -0.62 -8.29 -4.12
N ALA A 73 0.39 -8.94 -4.71
CA ALA A 73 0.51 -10.39 -4.66
C ALA A 73 1.00 -10.90 -3.29
N VAL A 74 0.27 -11.84 -2.70
CA VAL A 74 0.57 -12.39 -1.36
C VAL A 74 0.17 -13.86 -1.28
N PHE A 75 0.98 -14.69 -0.61
CA PHE A 75 0.60 -16.07 -0.33
C PHE A 75 -0.45 -16.15 0.78
N SER A 76 -1.36 -17.12 0.73
CA SER A 76 -2.20 -17.45 1.88
C SER A 76 -1.36 -18.05 3.01
N ASP A 77 -1.77 -17.82 4.27
CA ASP A 77 -1.07 -18.35 5.44
C ASP A 77 -0.99 -19.91 5.39
N ASP A 78 -1.99 -20.56 4.77
CA ASP A 78 -2.05 -22.02 4.60
C ASP A 78 -1.24 -22.55 3.39
N GLY A 79 -0.63 -21.66 2.60
CA GLY A 79 0.24 -21.99 1.48
C GLY A 79 -0.45 -22.57 0.24
N LYS A 80 -1.79 -22.57 0.16
CA LYS A 80 -2.52 -23.17 -0.98
C LYS A 80 -2.84 -22.19 -2.09
N TYR A 81 -2.88 -20.90 -1.79
CA TYR A 81 -3.33 -19.85 -2.70
C TYR A 81 -2.30 -18.74 -2.82
N LEU A 82 -2.26 -18.11 -3.99
CA LEU A 82 -1.71 -16.77 -4.17
C LEU A 82 -2.88 -15.81 -4.38
N LEU A 83 -2.98 -14.78 -3.56
CA LEU A 83 -3.94 -13.70 -3.72
C LEU A 83 -3.29 -12.56 -4.49
N LEU A 84 -4.10 -11.82 -5.26
CA LEU A 84 -3.66 -10.65 -6.02
C LEU A 84 -4.83 -9.70 -6.28
N ALA A 85 -4.55 -8.41 -6.47
CA ALA A 85 -5.49 -7.47 -7.06
C ALA A 85 -5.27 -7.41 -8.57
N SER A 86 -6.33 -7.46 -9.39
CA SER A 86 -6.18 -7.34 -10.85
C SER A 86 -7.32 -6.58 -11.52
N ALA A 87 -6.95 -5.68 -12.43
CA ALA A 87 -7.85 -4.84 -13.22
C ALA A 87 -8.50 -5.63 -14.37
N ARG A 88 -9.52 -6.41 -14.06
CA ARG A 88 -10.24 -7.28 -15.01
C ARG A 88 -11.73 -6.96 -15.13
N ASP A 89 -12.26 -6.00 -14.38
CA ASP A 89 -13.65 -5.55 -14.47
C ASP A 89 -13.74 -4.29 -15.35
N PHE A 90 -14.24 -4.45 -16.58
CA PHE A 90 -14.35 -3.38 -17.57
C PHE A 90 -15.79 -2.89 -17.66
N LYS A 91 -16.13 -1.91 -16.83
CA LYS A 91 -17.43 -1.23 -16.83
C LYS A 91 -17.25 0.25 -17.17
N PRO A 92 -17.28 0.63 -18.45
CA PRO A 92 -17.16 2.03 -18.83
C PRO A 92 -18.37 2.83 -18.35
N THR A 93 -18.13 4.02 -17.83
CA THR A 93 -19.14 5.07 -17.68
C THR A 93 -18.87 6.15 -18.72
N PHE A 94 -19.93 6.86 -19.13
CA PHE A 94 -19.79 7.95 -20.10
C PHE A 94 -19.55 9.27 -19.39
N GLY A 95 -18.59 10.08 -19.85
CA GLY A 95 -18.34 11.40 -19.31
C GLY A 95 -19.55 12.33 -19.51
N GLU A 96 -19.94 13.08 -18.47
CA GLU A 96 -21.03 14.05 -18.60
C GLU A 96 -20.60 15.34 -19.31
N GLU A 97 -19.33 15.72 -19.19
CA GLU A 97 -18.77 16.94 -19.80
C GLU A 97 -18.02 16.68 -21.11
N GLU A 98 -17.56 15.44 -21.32
CA GLU A 98 -16.71 15.06 -22.44
C GLU A 98 -17.24 13.78 -23.11
N PHE A 99 -17.12 13.68 -24.44
CA PHE A 99 -17.54 12.50 -25.21
C PHE A 99 -16.50 11.37 -25.10
N THR A 100 -16.27 10.88 -23.88
CA THR A 100 -15.25 9.86 -23.60
C THR A 100 -15.75 8.77 -22.65
N ASN A 101 -15.19 7.57 -22.79
CA ASN A 101 -15.39 6.49 -21.84
C ASN A 101 -14.42 6.64 -20.67
N VAL A 102 -14.97 6.56 -19.46
CA VAL A 102 -14.22 6.59 -18.21
C VAL A 102 -14.24 5.19 -17.61
N TYR A 103 -13.05 4.65 -17.34
CA TYR A 103 -12.87 3.38 -16.64
C TYR A 103 -12.33 3.67 -15.25
N ARG A 104 -13.11 3.33 -14.23
CA ARG A 104 -12.70 3.38 -12.81
C ARG A 104 -13.02 2.04 -12.15
N ASP A 105 -12.45 1.82 -10.97
CA ASP A 105 -12.79 0.68 -10.12
C ASP A 105 -12.65 -0.69 -10.82
N MET A 106 -11.59 -0.85 -11.61
CA MET A 106 -11.44 -2.03 -12.47
C MET A 106 -10.93 -3.27 -11.72
N GLN A 107 -10.41 -3.11 -10.51
CA GLN A 107 -9.79 -4.22 -9.79
C GLN A 107 -10.82 -5.01 -8.98
N ARG A 108 -10.51 -6.29 -8.78
CA ARG A 108 -11.01 -7.13 -7.70
C ARG A 108 -9.84 -7.90 -7.09
N VAL A 109 -10.09 -8.52 -5.93
CA VAL A 109 -9.21 -9.55 -5.37
C VAL A 109 -9.48 -10.87 -6.08
N TYR A 110 -8.40 -11.54 -6.49
CA TYR A 110 -8.41 -12.86 -7.11
C TYR A 110 -7.58 -13.84 -6.27
N LEU A 111 -7.95 -15.11 -6.32
CA LEU A 111 -7.20 -16.24 -5.78
C LEU A 111 -6.66 -17.08 -6.94
N VAL A 112 -5.43 -17.53 -6.81
CA VAL A 112 -4.81 -18.50 -7.72
C VAL A 112 -4.52 -19.77 -6.95
N THR A 113 -5.06 -20.92 -7.37
CA THR A 113 -4.71 -22.20 -6.76
C THR A 113 -3.28 -22.60 -7.15
N LEU A 114 -2.39 -22.73 -6.17
CA LEU A 114 -0.96 -22.96 -6.42
C LEU A 114 -0.66 -24.38 -6.92
N ALA A 115 -1.29 -25.39 -6.31
CA ALA A 115 -1.23 -26.77 -6.78
C ALA A 115 -2.45 -27.12 -7.65
N LYS A 116 -2.27 -28.02 -8.63
CA LYS A 116 -3.34 -28.51 -9.51
C LYS A 116 -4.47 -29.21 -8.73
N GLU A 117 -4.10 -29.89 -7.64
CA GLU A 117 -5.02 -30.65 -6.78
C GLU A 117 -5.75 -29.78 -5.75
N THR A 118 -5.36 -28.50 -5.61
CA THR A 118 -6.05 -27.58 -4.70
C THR A 118 -7.46 -27.33 -5.25
N ALA A 119 -8.48 -27.72 -4.47
CA ALA A 119 -9.87 -27.51 -4.84
C ALA A 119 -10.17 -26.02 -5.07
N ASN A 120 -11.05 -25.74 -6.04
CA ASN A 120 -11.54 -24.39 -6.27
C ASN A 120 -12.55 -24.00 -5.16
N PRO A 121 -12.22 -23.05 -4.26
CA PRO A 121 -13.11 -22.67 -3.17
C PRO A 121 -14.38 -21.94 -3.65
N LEU A 122 -14.35 -21.40 -4.86
CA LEU A 122 -15.44 -20.66 -5.49
C LEU A 122 -16.27 -21.54 -6.46
N ALA A 123 -15.99 -22.84 -6.56
CA ALA A 123 -16.76 -23.76 -7.40
C ALA A 123 -18.27 -23.69 -7.06
N PRO A 124 -19.19 -23.77 -8.04
CA PRO A 124 -20.63 -23.70 -7.77
C PRO A 124 -21.06 -24.68 -6.67
N LYS A 125 -21.70 -24.18 -5.61
CA LYS A 125 -22.30 -25.02 -4.56
C LYS A 125 -23.69 -25.45 -5.04
N SER A 126 -23.92 -26.75 -5.22
CA SER A 126 -25.28 -27.27 -5.44
C SER A 126 -26.03 -27.27 -4.11
N ASP A 127 -27.08 -26.45 -4.01
CA ASP A 127 -27.86 -26.24 -2.79
C ASP A 127 -28.51 -27.51 -2.22
N GLU A 128 -28.67 -28.57 -3.03
CA GLU A 128 -29.35 -29.81 -2.63
C GLU A 128 -28.41 -30.89 -2.05
N VAL A 129 -27.11 -30.87 -2.33
CA VAL A 129 -26.19 -31.98 -1.97
C VAL A 129 -25.11 -31.56 -0.97
N GLY A 130 -24.57 -30.34 -1.05
CA GLY A 130 -23.42 -29.91 -0.24
C GLY A 130 -23.71 -29.75 1.26
N LYS A 131 -24.90 -29.24 1.62
CA LYS A 131 -25.29 -29.03 3.03
C LYS A 131 -25.53 -30.34 3.79
N ALA A 132 -25.85 -31.42 3.09
CA ALA A 132 -26.07 -32.75 3.68
C ALA A 132 -24.74 -33.46 3.98
N GLU A 133 -23.75 -33.31 3.10
CA GLU A 133 -22.41 -33.90 3.26
C GLU A 133 -21.58 -33.18 4.33
N GLU A 134 -21.61 -31.84 4.37
CA GLU A 134 -20.96 -31.05 5.42
C GLU A 134 -21.57 -31.31 6.81
N LYS A 135 -22.90 -31.46 6.90
CA LYS A 135 -23.56 -31.85 8.16
C LYS A 135 -23.18 -33.27 8.60
N ARG A 136 -23.07 -34.21 7.66
CA ARG A 136 -22.65 -35.60 7.94
C ARG A 136 -21.19 -35.68 8.41
N GLN A 137 -20.31 -34.86 7.85
CA GLN A 137 -18.90 -34.82 8.27
C GLN A 137 -18.73 -34.11 9.62
N LYS A 138 -19.44 -33.01 9.88
CA LYS A 138 -19.45 -32.33 11.19
C LYS A 138 -20.07 -33.18 12.30
N GLN A 139 -21.07 -34.01 12.01
CA GLN A 139 -21.62 -34.98 12.97
C GLN A 139 -20.66 -36.13 13.28
N LYS A 140 -19.99 -36.69 12.26
CA LYS A 140 -18.98 -37.74 12.47
C LYS A 140 -17.75 -37.27 13.24
N ALA A 141 -17.37 -36.00 13.12
CA ALA A 141 -16.28 -35.41 13.90
C ALA A 141 -16.67 -35.21 15.38
N LYS A 142 -17.91 -34.79 15.67
CA LYS A 142 -18.41 -34.64 17.05
C LYS A 142 -18.61 -35.97 17.77
N GLU A 143 -19.09 -37.01 17.09
CA GLU A 143 -19.24 -38.35 17.69
C GLU A 143 -17.91 -39.05 17.99
N ALA A 144 -16.82 -38.67 17.31
CA ALA A 144 -15.48 -39.18 17.59
C ALA A 144 -14.81 -38.51 18.80
N GLU A 145 -15.25 -37.30 19.18
CA GLU A 145 -14.69 -36.52 20.28
C GLU A 145 -15.39 -36.82 21.63
N GLU A 146 -16.65 -37.24 21.60
CA GLU A 146 -17.46 -37.58 22.80
C GLU A 146 -17.13 -38.94 23.47
N LYS A 147 -16.15 -39.71 22.97
CA LYS A 147 -15.79 -41.05 23.50
C LYS A 147 -14.48 -41.13 24.29
N LYS A 148 -13.94 -40.02 24.79
CA LYS A 148 -12.86 -40.06 25.79
C LYS A 148 -13.34 -39.58 27.16
N PRO A 149 -13.09 -40.32 28.27
CA PRO A 149 -13.58 -39.92 29.59
C PRO A 149 -12.83 -38.69 30.13
N GLU A 150 -13.59 -37.75 30.70
CA GLU A 150 -13.09 -36.61 31.47
C GLU A 150 -12.44 -37.06 32.79
N GLU A 151 -11.20 -36.64 33.02
CA GLU A 151 -10.64 -36.55 34.37
C GLU A 151 -10.14 -35.11 34.60
N LYS A 152 -10.68 -34.48 35.65
CA LYS A 152 -10.41 -33.09 36.06
C LYS A 152 -8.98 -32.94 36.58
N ALA A 153 -8.25 -31.95 36.07
CA ALA A 153 -7.19 -31.27 36.83
C ALA A 153 -7.04 -29.81 36.38
N ALA A 154 -6.86 -28.94 37.38
CA ALA A 154 -6.91 -27.50 37.31
C ALA A 154 -5.70 -26.85 36.60
N GLY A 155 -5.96 -25.71 35.96
CA GLY A 155 -5.08 -24.54 35.97
C GLY A 155 -3.65 -24.73 35.46
N LYS A 156 -3.47 -24.88 34.15
CA LYS A 156 -2.24 -24.46 33.45
C LYS A 156 -2.64 -23.78 32.14
N LYS A 157 -2.05 -22.61 31.87
CA LYS A 157 -2.09 -21.96 30.55
C LYS A 157 -1.71 -23.00 29.51
N ALA A 158 -2.62 -23.27 28.58
CA ALA A 158 -2.32 -24.08 27.41
C ALA A 158 -1.27 -23.31 26.58
N GLU A 159 -0.03 -23.79 26.61
CA GLU A 159 0.90 -23.54 25.51
C GLU A 159 0.25 -24.13 24.26
N GLU A 160 0.00 -23.27 23.27
CA GLU A 160 -0.42 -23.72 21.95
C GLU A 160 0.60 -24.70 21.39
N GLU A 161 0.13 -25.88 20.98
CA GLU A 161 0.95 -26.80 20.21
C GLU A 161 1.47 -26.09 18.94
N PRO A 162 2.76 -26.28 18.58
CA PRO A 162 3.32 -25.65 17.39
C PRO A 162 2.54 -26.12 16.15
N LYS A 163 1.99 -25.15 15.39
CA LYS A 163 1.36 -25.41 14.09
C LYS A 163 2.31 -26.24 13.22
N LYS A 164 1.80 -27.31 12.62
CA LYS A 164 2.57 -28.13 11.67
C LYS A 164 3.16 -27.22 10.57
N PRO A 165 4.41 -27.48 10.14
CA PRO A 165 5.03 -26.68 9.10
C PRO A 165 4.19 -26.71 7.82
N VAL A 166 3.87 -25.52 7.31
CA VAL A 166 3.17 -25.34 6.03
C VAL A 166 4.14 -25.72 4.90
N ILE A 167 3.66 -26.43 3.89
CA ILE A 167 4.43 -26.79 2.69
C ILE A 167 3.71 -26.18 1.49
N VAL A 168 4.43 -25.36 0.71
CA VAL A 168 3.86 -24.62 -0.41
C VAL A 168 4.23 -25.34 -1.70
N LYS A 169 3.24 -26.02 -2.29
CA LYS A 169 3.37 -26.66 -3.59
C LYS A 169 2.86 -25.73 -4.69
N VAL A 170 3.73 -25.37 -5.62
CA VAL A 170 3.38 -24.59 -6.81
C VAL A 170 3.60 -25.45 -8.05
N ASP A 171 2.50 -25.83 -8.70
CA ASP A 171 2.54 -26.37 -10.04
C ASP A 171 2.48 -25.17 -11.00
N THR A 172 3.44 -25.01 -11.91
CA THR A 172 3.51 -23.83 -12.79
C THR A 172 2.72 -24.00 -14.09
N ASP A 173 2.54 -25.24 -14.56
CA ASP A 173 1.78 -25.51 -15.78
C ASP A 173 0.34 -25.03 -15.64
N GLY A 174 -0.11 -24.21 -16.58
CA GLY A 174 -1.47 -23.69 -16.62
C GLY A 174 -1.86 -22.86 -15.39
N ILE A 175 -0.90 -22.30 -14.64
CA ILE A 175 -1.18 -21.49 -13.44
C ILE A 175 -2.06 -20.27 -13.76
N GLN A 176 -1.90 -19.69 -14.96
CA GLN A 176 -2.71 -18.57 -15.44
C GLN A 176 -4.20 -18.93 -15.64
N ASN A 177 -4.52 -20.22 -15.81
CA ASN A 177 -5.90 -20.69 -15.99
C ASN A 177 -6.60 -20.98 -14.64
N ARG A 178 -5.89 -20.81 -13.52
CA ARG A 178 -6.37 -21.13 -12.16
C ARG A 178 -6.73 -19.89 -11.34
N ILE A 179 -6.92 -18.75 -12.01
CA ILE A 179 -7.27 -17.47 -11.40
C ILE A 179 -8.79 -17.40 -11.19
N LEU A 180 -9.21 -17.11 -9.96
CA LEU A 180 -10.60 -17.11 -9.49
C LEU A 180 -10.92 -15.74 -8.86
N GLY A 181 -11.92 -15.03 -9.36
CA GLY A 181 -12.28 -13.71 -8.84
C GLY A 181 -13.25 -13.79 -7.67
N LEU A 182 -13.00 -13.03 -6.60
CA LEU A 182 -13.98 -12.86 -5.53
C LEU A 182 -15.20 -12.09 -6.04
N GLU A 183 -16.38 -12.48 -5.57
CA GLU A 183 -17.65 -11.77 -5.83
C GLU A 183 -17.77 -10.56 -4.89
N ILE A 184 -16.99 -9.53 -5.19
CA ILE A 184 -16.90 -8.30 -4.40
C ILE A 184 -17.05 -7.05 -5.28
N THR A 185 -17.41 -5.93 -4.65
CA THR A 185 -17.61 -4.63 -5.32
C THR A 185 -16.33 -4.16 -6.00
N PRO A 186 -16.25 -4.06 -7.34
CA PRO A 186 -15.05 -3.58 -8.03
C PRO A 186 -14.55 -2.25 -7.46
N GLY A 187 -13.24 -2.07 -7.43
CA GLY A 187 -12.60 -0.94 -6.75
C GLY A 187 -11.09 -0.94 -6.92
N ASN A 188 -10.41 -0.40 -5.92
CA ASN A 188 -8.97 -0.48 -5.71
C ASN A 188 -8.72 -1.20 -4.39
N TYR A 189 -7.83 -2.18 -4.43
CA TYR A 189 -7.55 -3.07 -3.31
C TYR A 189 -6.09 -3.01 -2.95
N ARG A 190 -5.80 -3.00 -1.65
CA ARG A 190 -4.43 -3.03 -1.13
C ARG A 190 -4.36 -3.79 0.19
N ASN A 191 -3.15 -4.13 0.61
CA ASN A 191 -2.88 -4.83 1.86
C ASN A 191 -3.74 -6.10 1.98
N ILE A 192 -3.63 -6.99 1.00
CA ILE A 192 -4.39 -8.25 1.03
C ILE A 192 -3.71 -9.22 2.00
N ARG A 193 -4.49 -9.98 2.78
CA ARG A 193 -3.99 -11.13 3.54
C ARG A 193 -5.07 -12.18 3.74
N MET A 194 -4.73 -13.46 3.54
CA MET A 194 -5.62 -14.59 3.82
C MET A 194 -5.10 -15.42 4.98
N LEU A 195 -5.93 -15.60 6.01
CA LEU A 195 -5.63 -16.43 7.18
C LEU A 195 -5.99 -17.90 6.91
N ASP A 196 -5.42 -18.80 7.72
CA ASP A 196 -5.67 -20.26 7.66
C ASP A 196 -7.15 -20.65 7.80
N ASP A 197 -7.96 -19.78 8.42
CA ASP A 197 -9.39 -19.99 8.64
C ASP A 197 -10.27 -19.58 7.45
N GLY A 198 -9.66 -19.22 6.32
CA GLY A 198 -10.37 -18.85 5.09
C GLY A 198 -10.87 -17.41 5.05
N ARG A 199 -10.58 -16.59 6.06
CA ARG A 199 -10.87 -15.14 6.01
C ARG A 199 -9.79 -14.38 5.24
N ILE A 200 -10.24 -13.52 4.33
CA ILE A 200 -9.40 -12.65 3.53
C ILE A 200 -9.64 -11.21 3.95
N PHE A 201 -8.61 -10.55 4.49
CA PHE A 201 -8.64 -9.14 4.86
C PHE A 201 -8.02 -8.30 3.74
N TYR A 202 -8.56 -7.10 3.52
CA TYR A 202 -8.03 -6.12 2.58
C TYR A 202 -8.58 -4.72 2.86
N LEU A 203 -7.91 -3.71 2.32
CA LEU A 203 -8.45 -2.35 2.24
C LEU A 203 -9.09 -2.14 0.88
N ARG A 204 -10.31 -1.61 0.86
CA ARG A 204 -11.06 -1.27 -0.35
C ARG A 204 -11.30 0.23 -0.45
N ARG A 205 -11.14 0.77 -1.67
CA ARG A 205 -11.63 2.10 -2.07
C ARG A 205 -12.33 2.01 -3.42
N THR A 206 -13.29 2.89 -3.65
CA THR A 206 -13.99 3.05 -4.92
C THR A 206 -13.92 4.51 -5.36
N ALA A 207 -14.28 4.79 -6.62
CA ALA A 207 -14.40 6.14 -7.13
C ALA A 207 -15.36 7.01 -6.30
N ALA A 208 -16.37 6.41 -5.68
CA ALA A 208 -17.31 7.11 -4.81
C ALA A 208 -16.67 7.55 -3.48
N ASP A 209 -15.60 6.88 -3.03
CA ASP A 209 -14.86 7.23 -1.82
C ASP A 209 -13.83 8.35 -2.04
N ASP A 210 -13.65 8.80 -3.29
CA ASP A 210 -12.80 9.95 -3.63
C ASP A 210 -13.57 11.29 -3.58
N VAL A 211 -14.87 11.27 -3.29
CA VAL A 211 -15.74 12.47 -3.26
C VAL A 211 -15.90 12.93 -1.81
N GLY A 212 -15.14 13.95 -1.38
CA GLY A 212 -15.19 14.51 -0.02
C GLY A 212 -14.21 15.67 0.16
N GLU A 213 -14.41 16.49 1.22
CA GLU A 213 -13.62 17.70 1.50
C GLU A 213 -12.12 17.46 1.32
N ASP A 214 -11.54 18.14 0.32
CA ASP A 214 -10.11 18.36 0.23
C ASP A 214 -9.70 19.05 1.54
N ASP A 215 -9.12 18.29 2.48
CA ASP A 215 -8.49 18.89 3.65
C ASP A 215 -7.56 20.01 3.15
N GLU A 216 -7.85 21.25 3.57
CA GLU A 216 -7.32 22.55 3.10
C GLU A 216 -5.77 22.68 3.06
N GLU A 217 -5.01 21.63 3.37
CA GLU A 217 -3.57 21.62 3.46
C GLU A 217 -2.87 20.88 2.30
N GLY A 218 -3.32 21.04 1.04
CA GLY A 218 -2.49 20.89 -0.17
C GLY A 218 -1.74 19.56 -0.41
N PHE A 219 -1.92 18.55 0.43
CA PHE A 219 -1.30 17.23 0.38
C PHE A 219 -2.33 16.16 0.73
N PRO A 220 -3.29 15.88 -0.19
CA PRO A 220 -4.51 15.12 0.07
C PRO A 220 -4.32 13.64 0.36
N GLU A 221 -3.08 13.12 0.45
CA GLU A 221 -2.81 11.69 0.59
C GLU A 221 -2.65 11.20 2.04
N ARG A 222 -2.23 12.08 2.97
CA ARG A 222 -1.70 11.63 4.28
C ARG A 222 -2.75 11.00 5.20
N ASP A 223 -4.01 11.41 5.09
CA ASP A 223 -5.10 10.91 5.95
C ASP A 223 -6.25 10.25 5.17
N ARG A 224 -6.04 9.85 3.90
CA ARG A 224 -7.06 9.10 3.13
C ARG A 224 -7.42 7.78 3.82
N LYS A 225 -8.68 7.68 4.25
CA LYS A 225 -9.26 6.47 4.82
C LYS A 225 -9.68 5.47 3.73
N SER A 226 -9.69 4.19 4.08
CA SER A 226 -10.16 3.07 3.26
C SER A 226 -11.07 2.19 4.11
N HIS A 227 -11.97 1.48 3.45
CA HIS A 227 -12.81 0.48 4.12
C HIS A 227 -11.95 -0.75 4.43
N LEU A 228 -11.76 -1.08 5.71
CA LEU A 228 -11.24 -2.36 6.12
C LEU A 228 -12.33 -3.41 5.96
N CYS A 229 -12.09 -4.37 5.08
CA CYS A 229 -13.04 -5.41 4.73
C CYS A 229 -12.49 -6.79 5.10
N VAL A 230 -13.41 -7.70 5.41
CA VAL A 230 -13.12 -9.14 5.50
C VAL A 230 -14.07 -9.90 4.58
N TYR A 231 -13.53 -10.81 3.79
CA TYR A 231 -14.29 -11.76 2.98
C TYR A 231 -14.14 -13.16 3.57
N ASN A 232 -15.25 -13.81 3.87
CA ASN A 232 -15.26 -15.21 4.26
C ASN A 232 -15.45 -16.08 3.01
N VAL A 233 -14.48 -16.94 2.71
CA VAL A 233 -14.49 -17.81 1.52
C VAL A 233 -15.59 -18.87 1.57
N ASP A 234 -15.91 -19.40 2.75
CA ASP A 234 -16.93 -20.43 2.93
C ASP A 234 -18.34 -19.86 2.69
N ASP A 235 -18.61 -18.69 3.28
CA ASP A 235 -19.91 -18.02 3.20
C ASP A 235 -20.05 -17.11 1.97
N ARG A 236 -18.95 -16.87 1.26
CA ARG A 236 -18.83 -15.96 0.10
C ARG A 236 -19.35 -14.55 0.38
N LYS A 237 -19.09 -14.06 1.60
CA LYS A 237 -19.62 -12.80 2.09
C LYS A 237 -18.52 -11.83 2.46
N GLU A 238 -18.61 -10.62 1.93
CA GLU A 238 -17.83 -9.46 2.38
C GLU A 238 -18.56 -8.78 3.55
N THR A 239 -17.80 -8.41 4.58
CA THR A 239 -18.23 -7.54 5.67
C THR A 239 -17.28 -6.35 5.75
N VAL A 240 -17.82 -5.13 5.76
CA VAL A 240 -17.06 -3.92 6.06
C VAL A 240 -16.96 -3.78 7.57
N LEU A 241 -15.73 -3.78 8.10
CA LEU A 241 -15.46 -3.74 9.53
C LEU A 241 -15.40 -2.30 10.04
N GLY A 242 -14.88 -1.38 9.23
CA GLY A 242 -14.80 0.05 9.54
C GLY A 242 -13.81 0.79 8.64
N ASP A 243 -13.66 2.10 8.87
CA ASP A 243 -12.73 2.95 8.12
C ASP A 243 -11.36 3.03 8.82
N VAL A 244 -10.28 2.77 8.09
CA VAL A 244 -8.89 2.87 8.59
C VAL A 244 -7.96 3.45 7.52
N ASN A 245 -6.80 3.98 7.92
CA ASN A 245 -5.76 4.41 6.98
C ASN A 245 -4.87 3.23 6.57
N ASN A 246 -4.59 2.31 7.50
CA ASN A 246 -3.79 1.12 7.26
C ASN A 246 -4.07 0.02 8.30
N TYR A 247 -3.71 -1.22 8.01
CA TYR A 247 -3.69 -2.32 8.98
C TYR A 247 -2.55 -3.32 8.71
N GLN A 248 -2.18 -4.07 9.75
CA GLN A 248 -1.28 -5.21 9.67
C GLN A 248 -1.72 -6.28 10.67
N ILE A 249 -1.72 -7.55 10.25
CA ILE A 249 -2.03 -8.68 11.13
C ILE A 249 -0.72 -9.34 11.58
N THR A 250 -0.65 -9.83 12.82
CA THR A 250 0.51 -10.58 13.31
C THR A 250 0.71 -11.88 12.55
N PHE A 251 1.92 -12.46 12.59
CA PHE A 251 2.20 -13.71 11.87
C PHE A 251 1.29 -14.87 12.32
N ASP A 252 0.97 -14.94 13.61
CA ASP A 252 0.08 -15.96 14.18
C ASP A 252 -1.42 -15.74 13.86
N GLY A 253 -1.78 -14.63 13.22
CA GLY A 253 -3.15 -14.31 12.83
C GLY A 253 -4.07 -13.90 13.98
N LYS A 254 -3.53 -13.57 15.17
CA LYS A 254 -4.33 -13.31 16.37
C LYS A 254 -4.58 -11.84 16.65
N LYS A 255 -3.58 -10.99 16.40
CA LYS A 255 -3.67 -9.55 16.67
C LYS A 255 -3.60 -8.76 15.36
N MET A 256 -4.22 -7.59 15.38
CA MET A 256 -4.21 -6.63 14.29
C MET A 256 -3.78 -5.27 14.82
N LEU A 257 -2.76 -4.70 14.21
CA LEU A 257 -2.44 -3.27 14.32
C LEU A 257 -3.28 -2.52 13.28
N VAL A 258 -4.05 -1.53 13.72
CA VAL A 258 -4.79 -0.62 12.84
C VAL A 258 -4.30 0.81 13.03
N LYS A 259 -4.22 1.57 11.93
CA LYS A 259 -3.93 3.00 11.94
C LYS A 259 -5.20 3.76 11.57
N VAL A 260 -5.64 4.67 12.45
CA VAL A 260 -6.79 5.55 12.22
C VAL A 260 -6.33 6.99 12.43
N LYS A 261 -6.34 7.77 11.36
CA LYS A 261 -5.69 9.09 11.26
C LYS A 261 -4.24 9.00 11.74
N LYS A 262 -3.93 9.63 12.87
CA LYS A 262 -2.60 9.70 13.48
C LYS A 262 -2.39 8.65 14.57
N ASP A 263 -3.45 8.00 15.01
CA ASP A 263 -3.44 7.07 16.13
C ASP A 263 -3.32 5.62 15.65
N TYR A 264 -2.79 4.77 16.52
CA TYR A 264 -2.66 3.33 16.30
C TYR A 264 -3.46 2.59 17.36
N ALA A 265 -4.00 1.43 17.02
CA ALA A 265 -4.58 0.52 18.00
C ALA A 265 -4.16 -0.92 17.73
N ILE A 266 -3.93 -1.69 18.80
CA ILE A 266 -3.64 -3.13 18.71
C ILE A 266 -4.84 -3.89 19.29
N ILE A 267 -5.54 -4.61 18.42
CA ILE A 267 -6.76 -5.33 18.76
C ILE A 267 -6.61 -6.82 18.45
N ASP A 268 -7.51 -7.66 18.96
CA ASP A 268 -7.70 -9.01 18.41
C ASP A 268 -8.22 -8.92 16.97
N VAL A 269 -7.85 -9.88 16.12
CA VAL A 269 -8.34 -9.90 14.73
C VAL A 269 -9.87 -9.93 14.72
N PRO A 270 -10.53 -8.87 14.23
CA PRO A 270 -11.97 -8.71 14.35
C PRO A 270 -12.72 -9.73 13.49
N LYS A 271 -13.89 -10.12 13.97
CA LYS A 271 -14.87 -10.92 13.22
C LYS A 271 -16.01 -10.07 12.65
N ASP A 272 -16.33 -8.99 13.35
CA ASP A 272 -17.38 -8.04 13.05
C ASP A 272 -16.82 -6.61 13.09
N LYS A 273 -17.67 -5.63 13.42
CA LYS A 273 -17.31 -4.21 13.46
C LYS A 273 -16.01 -3.95 14.24
N LEU A 274 -15.19 -3.06 13.69
CA LEU A 274 -13.94 -2.61 14.28
C LEU A 274 -14.20 -1.80 15.55
N GLU A 275 -13.56 -2.20 16.65
CA GLU A 275 -13.60 -1.51 17.95
C GLU A 275 -12.19 -1.15 18.41
N THR A 276 -11.86 0.15 18.41
CA THR A 276 -10.49 0.62 18.72
C THR A 276 -10.36 1.40 20.02
N LYS A 277 -11.47 1.88 20.60
CA LYS A 277 -11.49 2.89 21.67
C LYS A 277 -10.67 2.50 22.91
N ASP A 278 -10.72 1.23 23.30
CA ASP A 278 -10.04 0.73 24.50
C ASP A 278 -8.62 0.23 24.23
N HIS A 279 -8.16 0.34 22.97
CA HIS A 279 -6.90 -0.20 22.48
C HIS A 279 -6.01 0.86 21.81
N GLU A 280 -6.34 2.14 21.96
CA GLU A 280 -5.58 3.24 21.38
C GLU A 280 -4.20 3.37 22.03
N HIS A 281 -3.16 3.31 21.20
CA HIS A 281 -1.78 3.58 21.55
C HIS A 281 -1.39 4.96 21.01
N LYS A 282 -1.45 5.95 21.89
CA LYS A 282 -0.93 7.29 21.60
C LYS A 282 0.59 7.26 21.70
N ILE A 283 1.24 7.51 20.57
CA ILE A 283 2.70 7.67 20.50
C ILE A 283 3.14 9.12 20.82
N GLN A 284 2.19 9.99 21.20
CA GLN A 284 2.47 11.34 21.67
C GLN A 284 3.23 11.26 23.00
N GLY A 285 4.39 11.90 23.07
CA GLY A 285 5.26 11.87 24.25
C GLY A 285 6.38 10.82 24.22
N LEU A 286 6.58 10.12 23.09
CA LEU A 286 7.86 9.44 22.86
C LEU A 286 8.93 10.49 22.50
N ASP A 287 9.90 10.64 23.39
CA ASP A 287 11.06 11.50 23.16
C ASP A 287 12.22 10.69 22.58
N THR A 288 12.97 11.32 21.68
CA THR A 288 14.23 10.79 21.15
C THR A 288 15.35 11.78 21.42
N GLN A 289 16.50 11.26 21.85
CA GLN A 289 17.70 12.09 21.97
C GLN A 289 18.37 12.18 20.60
N LEU A 290 18.45 13.39 20.06
CA LEU A 290 18.90 13.62 18.69
C LEU A 290 20.14 14.52 18.66
N ASP A 291 21.21 14.03 18.06
CA ASP A 291 22.35 14.85 17.65
C ASP A 291 22.04 15.47 16.29
N ARG A 292 21.67 16.76 16.30
CA ARG A 292 21.30 17.51 15.09
C ARG A 292 22.45 17.63 14.10
N HIS A 293 23.69 17.78 14.57
CA HIS A 293 24.81 17.87 13.65
C HIS A 293 25.07 16.53 12.98
N ALA A 294 25.00 15.42 13.71
CA ALA A 294 25.12 14.09 13.12
C ALA A 294 23.99 13.80 12.12
N GLU A 295 22.74 14.14 12.48
CA GLU A 295 21.57 14.01 11.60
C GLU A 295 21.74 14.82 10.31
N TRP A 296 22.09 16.11 10.41
CA TRP A 296 22.22 16.99 9.25
C TRP A 296 23.38 16.60 8.34
N ASN A 297 24.47 16.10 8.91
CA ASN A 297 25.53 15.47 8.12
C ASN A 297 24.98 14.27 7.32
N GLN A 298 24.21 13.38 7.95
CA GLN A 298 23.61 12.24 7.26
C GLN A 298 22.64 12.70 6.15
N ILE A 299 21.76 13.66 6.42
CA ILE A 299 20.82 14.21 5.43
C ILE A 299 21.57 14.78 4.23
N TYR A 300 22.64 15.55 4.47
CA TYR A 300 23.45 16.11 3.39
C TYR A 300 24.01 15.03 2.46
N PHE A 301 24.66 14.01 3.03
CA PHE A 301 25.26 12.94 2.24
C PHE A 301 24.19 12.07 1.56
N GLU A 302 23.02 11.89 2.17
CA GLU A 302 21.88 11.21 1.57
C GLU A 302 21.34 11.98 0.35
N CYS A 303 21.08 13.29 0.49
CA CYS A 303 20.61 14.13 -0.62
C CYS A 303 21.62 14.16 -1.78
N TRP A 304 22.92 14.29 -1.47
CA TRP A 304 23.97 14.21 -2.48
C TRP A 304 23.97 12.85 -3.20
N ARG A 305 23.84 11.75 -2.44
CA ARG A 305 23.80 10.38 -2.97
C ARG A 305 22.56 10.15 -3.84
N GLN A 306 21.40 10.63 -3.41
CA GLN A 306 20.16 10.49 -4.18
C GLN A 306 20.26 11.19 -5.54
N MET A 307 20.81 12.41 -5.59
CA MET A 307 21.07 13.07 -6.87
C MET A 307 22.08 12.28 -7.71
N ARG A 308 23.17 11.77 -7.12
CA ARG A 308 24.14 10.94 -7.86
C ARG A 308 23.49 9.69 -8.49
N ASP A 309 22.61 9.03 -7.75
CA ASP A 309 22.09 7.70 -8.11
C ASP A 309 20.84 7.76 -9.00
N PHE A 310 20.04 8.83 -8.88
CA PHE A 310 18.72 8.93 -9.51
C PHE A 310 18.54 10.14 -10.43
N PHE A 311 19.54 11.01 -10.57
CA PHE A 311 19.47 12.09 -11.56
C PHE A 311 19.43 11.52 -12.98
N PHE A 312 18.56 12.08 -13.82
CA PHE A 312 18.27 11.51 -15.15
C PHE A 312 19.49 11.46 -16.08
N SER A 313 20.46 12.35 -15.88
CA SER A 313 21.69 12.46 -16.67
C SER A 313 22.83 11.76 -15.92
N PRO A 314 23.32 10.59 -16.38
CA PRO A 314 24.39 9.86 -15.70
C PRO A 314 25.71 10.64 -15.59
N THR A 315 25.90 11.64 -16.46
CA THR A 315 27.08 12.51 -16.45
C THR A 315 26.88 13.74 -15.56
N MET A 316 25.77 13.85 -14.82
CA MET A 316 25.43 14.98 -13.94
C MET A 316 25.52 16.33 -14.66
N ASN A 317 25.10 16.37 -15.94
CA ASN A 317 25.25 17.54 -16.82
C ASN A 317 26.70 18.05 -16.97
N GLY A 318 27.69 17.17 -16.79
CA GLY A 318 29.12 17.50 -16.88
C GLY A 318 29.73 18.05 -15.59
N VAL A 319 28.94 18.16 -14.51
CA VAL A 319 29.40 18.64 -13.20
C VAL A 319 30.21 17.56 -12.51
N ASP A 320 31.37 17.91 -11.95
CA ASP A 320 32.06 17.04 -11.01
C ASP A 320 31.28 16.97 -9.69
N TRP A 321 30.32 16.06 -9.66
CA TRP A 321 29.41 15.92 -8.53
C TRP A 321 30.12 15.54 -7.24
N LYS A 322 31.25 14.81 -7.33
CA LYS A 322 32.06 14.47 -6.17
C LYS A 322 32.78 15.70 -5.62
N ALA A 323 33.32 16.56 -6.49
CA ALA A 323 33.89 17.84 -6.06
C ALA A 323 32.83 18.74 -5.40
N MET A 324 31.60 18.77 -5.93
CA MET A 324 30.50 19.52 -5.31
C MET A 324 30.14 18.99 -3.93
N ARG A 325 30.15 17.67 -3.72
CA ARG A 325 30.02 17.07 -2.37
C ARG A 325 31.01 17.69 -1.40
N ASP A 326 32.29 17.72 -1.76
CA ASP A 326 33.35 18.09 -0.83
C ASP A 326 33.37 19.60 -0.58
N LYS A 327 33.08 20.40 -1.62
CA LYS A 327 32.93 21.86 -1.54
C LYS A 327 31.85 22.26 -0.54
N TYR A 328 30.65 21.70 -0.66
CA TYR A 328 29.52 22.08 0.19
C TYR A 328 29.54 21.38 1.56
N ALA A 329 30.12 20.18 1.68
CA ALA A 329 30.31 19.51 2.97
C ALA A 329 31.19 20.33 3.94
N ALA A 330 32.13 21.13 3.42
CA ALA A 330 32.96 22.02 4.23
C ALA A 330 32.14 23.07 5.03
N LEU A 331 30.89 23.33 4.63
CA LEU A 331 30.00 24.28 5.30
C LEU A 331 29.14 23.62 6.40
N LEU A 332 29.05 22.29 6.45
CA LEU A 332 28.22 21.55 7.42
C LEU A 332 28.52 21.88 8.90
N PRO A 333 29.78 22.10 9.33
CA PRO A 333 30.06 22.50 10.71
C PRO A 333 29.41 23.82 11.15
N PHE A 334 29.00 24.66 10.20
CA PHE A 334 28.41 25.98 10.47
C PHE A 334 26.88 25.98 10.38
N VAL A 335 26.26 24.87 10.00
CA VAL A 335 24.80 24.70 9.95
C VAL A 335 24.29 24.60 11.39
N ASN A 336 23.47 25.57 11.81
CA ASN A 336 22.90 25.64 13.16
C ASN A 336 21.37 25.60 13.17
N HIS A 337 20.74 25.66 11.99
CA HIS A 337 19.30 25.58 11.84
C HIS A 337 18.91 24.76 10.61
N ARG A 338 17.73 24.12 10.63
CA ARG A 338 17.23 23.33 9.48
C ARG A 338 17.12 24.15 8.20
N ASN A 339 16.85 25.45 8.31
CA ASN A 339 16.84 26.37 7.15
C ASN A 339 18.23 26.57 6.55
N ASP A 340 19.30 26.59 7.35
CA ASP A 340 20.68 26.68 6.85
C ASP A 340 21.01 25.43 6.03
N LEU A 341 20.59 24.25 6.52
CA LEU A 341 20.74 23.00 5.78
C LEU A 341 19.92 23.01 4.48
N THR A 342 18.66 23.47 4.51
CA THR A 342 17.84 23.62 3.29
C THR A 342 18.52 24.52 2.27
N TYR A 343 19.06 25.65 2.71
CA TYR A 343 19.77 26.58 1.84
C TYR A 343 21.01 25.93 1.23
N LEU A 344 21.85 25.29 2.06
CA LEU A 344 23.05 24.57 1.63
C LEU A 344 22.73 23.47 0.60
N LEU A 345 21.68 22.69 0.85
CA LEU A 345 21.21 21.65 -0.08
C LEU A 345 20.70 22.26 -1.39
N GLY A 346 20.00 23.39 -1.33
CA GLY A 346 19.54 24.13 -2.49
C GLY A 346 20.69 24.59 -3.38
N GLU A 347 21.73 25.17 -2.78
CA GLU A 347 22.95 25.58 -3.49
C GLU A 347 23.68 24.37 -4.11
N LEU A 348 23.80 23.26 -3.37
CA LEU A 348 24.41 22.03 -3.89
C LEU A 348 23.68 21.51 -5.14
N ILE A 349 22.36 21.39 -5.10
CA ILE A 349 21.60 20.84 -6.23
C ILE A 349 21.48 21.83 -7.39
N ALA A 350 21.60 23.13 -7.13
CA ALA A 350 21.60 24.16 -8.18
C ALA A 350 22.80 24.05 -9.13
N GLU A 351 23.93 23.51 -8.67
CA GLU A 351 25.12 23.28 -9.51
C GLU A 351 24.80 22.38 -10.73
N LEU A 352 23.78 21.52 -10.64
CA LEU A 352 23.33 20.67 -11.75
C LEU A 352 22.65 21.43 -12.89
N ASN A 353 22.35 22.72 -12.70
CA ASN A 353 21.71 23.61 -13.68
C ASN A 353 20.45 23.01 -14.31
N ASN A 354 19.60 22.39 -13.49
CA ASN A 354 18.39 21.71 -13.94
C ASN A 354 17.15 22.25 -13.22
N GLY A 355 16.02 22.34 -13.94
CA GLY A 355 14.72 22.55 -13.29
C GLY A 355 14.27 21.30 -12.52
N HIS A 356 13.20 21.42 -11.73
CA HIS A 356 12.62 20.29 -10.97
C HIS A 356 13.57 19.61 -9.97
N THR A 357 14.69 20.25 -9.63
CA THR A 357 15.52 19.90 -8.47
C THR A 357 15.08 20.77 -7.29
N TYR A 358 14.25 20.21 -6.41
CA TYR A 358 13.67 20.94 -5.30
C TYR A 358 14.24 20.49 -3.96
N VAL A 359 14.34 21.43 -3.02
CA VAL A 359 14.51 21.15 -1.60
C VAL A 359 13.43 21.90 -0.85
N ALA A 360 12.73 21.21 0.06
CA ALA A 360 11.64 21.79 0.83
C ALA A 360 11.48 21.11 2.19
N GLY A 361 10.79 21.79 3.11
CA GLY A 361 10.36 21.21 4.38
C GLY A 361 11.50 20.92 5.36
N GLY A 362 11.31 19.84 6.13
CA GLY A 362 12.14 19.47 7.27
C GLY A 362 11.61 19.99 8.60
N GLU A 363 12.13 19.45 9.69
CA GLU A 363 11.76 19.84 11.04
C GLU A 363 12.35 21.20 11.39
N ARG A 364 11.48 22.19 11.58
CA ARG A 364 11.84 23.56 11.95
C ARG A 364 10.73 24.15 12.83
N PRO A 365 11.02 25.16 13.66
CA PRO A 365 9.99 25.84 14.42
C PRO A 365 8.87 26.35 13.50
N ASP A 366 7.63 26.00 13.80
CA ASP A 366 6.49 26.48 13.05
C ASP A 366 6.26 27.96 13.35
N THR A 367 6.02 28.74 12.29
CA THR A 367 5.54 30.12 12.44
C THR A 367 4.02 30.10 12.32
N PRO A 368 3.27 30.68 13.27
CA PRO A 368 1.81 30.68 13.21
C PRO A 368 1.36 31.35 11.91
N ARG A 369 0.61 30.62 11.08
CA ARG A 369 0.01 31.16 9.86
C ARG A 369 -1.09 32.15 10.24
N ILE A 370 -1.00 33.36 9.71
CA ILE A 370 -2.09 34.34 9.80
C ILE A 370 -3.15 33.91 8.78
N LYS A 371 -4.29 33.42 9.26
CA LYS A 371 -5.43 33.11 8.40
C LYS A 371 -6.03 34.42 7.89
N LEU A 372 -5.90 34.65 6.58
CA LEU A 372 -6.51 35.80 5.91
C LEU A 372 -7.78 35.33 5.20
N GLY A 373 -8.91 35.99 5.50
CA GLY A 373 -10.14 35.81 4.74
C GLY A 373 -10.06 36.59 3.43
N LEU A 374 -9.91 35.88 2.31
CA LEU A 374 -9.92 36.50 0.99
C LEU A 374 -11.35 36.52 0.44
N LEU A 375 -11.82 37.70 0.04
CA LEU A 375 -13.19 37.91 -0.48
C LEU A 375 -13.28 37.85 -2.01
N GLY A 376 -12.16 37.62 -2.70
CA GLY A 376 -12.09 37.83 -4.15
C GLY A 376 -12.37 39.28 -4.55
N ALA A 377 -11.94 40.25 -3.75
CA ALA A 377 -12.15 41.68 -3.99
C ALA A 377 -10.89 42.48 -3.66
N GLU A 378 -10.69 43.57 -4.39
CA GLU A 378 -9.71 44.61 -4.05
C GLU A 378 -10.41 45.69 -3.21
N LEU A 379 -9.79 46.07 -2.09
CA LEU A 379 -10.34 47.07 -1.17
C LEU A 379 -9.50 48.33 -1.22
N SER A 380 -10.14 49.48 -1.38
CA SER A 380 -9.49 50.80 -1.36
C SER A 380 -10.25 51.75 -0.44
N ARG A 381 -9.54 52.65 0.25
CA ARG A 381 -10.17 53.67 1.09
C ARG A 381 -10.65 54.83 0.23
N ASP A 382 -11.91 55.26 0.41
CA ASP A 382 -12.39 56.51 -0.20
C ASP A 382 -11.96 57.71 0.69
N PRO A 383 -11.14 58.64 0.16
CA PRO A 383 -10.70 59.82 0.90
C PRO A 383 -11.83 60.77 1.32
N ALA A 384 -12.99 60.75 0.62
CA ALA A 384 -14.05 61.73 0.84
C ALA A 384 -15.07 61.35 1.92
N ARG A 385 -15.11 60.08 2.36
CA ARG A 385 -16.20 59.56 3.22
C ARG A 385 -15.77 58.77 4.44
N ASP A 386 -14.46 58.60 4.66
CA ASP A 386 -13.91 57.70 5.70
C ASP A 386 -14.53 56.29 5.67
N GLN A 387 -14.97 55.84 4.49
CA GLN A 387 -15.58 54.53 4.26
C GLN A 387 -14.73 53.73 3.25
N GLN A 388 -14.69 52.41 3.42
CA GLN A 388 -14.00 51.51 2.49
C GLN A 388 -14.87 51.29 1.25
N HIS A 389 -14.28 51.44 0.06
CA HIS A 389 -14.88 51.06 -1.22
C HIS A 389 -14.29 49.73 -1.68
N SER A 390 -15.16 48.80 -2.08
CA SER A 390 -14.75 47.49 -2.60
C SER A 390 -14.92 47.44 -4.12
N ARG A 391 -13.88 46.96 -4.81
CA ARG A 391 -13.96 46.53 -6.21
C ARG A 391 -14.02 45.00 -6.21
N LEU A 392 -15.21 44.46 -6.45
CA LEU A 392 -15.41 43.02 -6.53
C LEU A 392 -14.73 42.48 -7.80
N HIS A 393 -13.88 41.45 -7.67
CA HIS A 393 -13.48 40.69 -8.84
C HIS A 393 -14.60 39.69 -9.15
N VAL A 394 -15.59 40.12 -9.94
CA VAL A 394 -16.39 39.16 -10.67
C VAL A 394 -15.45 38.55 -11.70
N ALA A 395 -14.95 37.35 -11.45
CA ALA A 395 -14.33 36.54 -12.48
C ALA A 395 -15.41 36.31 -13.56
N GLN A 396 -15.46 37.20 -14.56
CA GLN A 396 -16.22 36.93 -15.77
C GLN A 396 -15.56 35.71 -16.41
N SER A 397 -16.19 34.56 -16.25
CA SER A 397 -15.96 33.40 -17.10
C SER A 397 -16.26 33.85 -18.53
N LEU A 398 -15.22 34.30 -19.24
CA LEU A 398 -15.26 34.53 -20.68
C LEU A 398 -15.40 33.15 -21.35
N ARG A 399 -16.64 32.67 -21.45
CA ARG A 399 -17.00 31.66 -22.45
C ARG A 399 -16.80 32.28 -23.82
N ARG A 400 -15.59 32.17 -24.37
CA ARG A 400 -15.37 32.27 -25.82
C ARG A 400 -15.95 31.00 -26.44
N THR A 401 -17.21 31.07 -26.85
CA THR A 401 -17.78 30.14 -27.83
C THR A 401 -17.08 30.38 -29.17
N HIS A 402 -16.05 29.59 -29.47
CA HIS A 402 -15.62 29.41 -30.85
C HIS A 402 -16.65 28.54 -31.57
N ARG A 403 -17.63 29.20 -32.19
CA ARG A 403 -18.32 28.64 -33.37
C ARG A 403 -17.33 28.67 -34.52
N HIS A 404 -16.73 27.53 -34.86
CA HIS A 404 -16.20 27.33 -36.21
C HIS A 404 -17.35 26.89 -37.12
N ARG A 405 -17.44 27.60 -38.26
CA ARG A 405 -18.06 27.10 -39.49
C ARG A 405 -17.22 25.99 -40.09
#